data_AF-A0A2M7QN37-F1
#
_entry.id   AF-A0A2M7QN37-F1
#
_cell.length_a   1.000
_cell.length_b   1.000
_cell.length_c   1.000
_cell.angle_alpha   90.00
_cell.angle_beta   90.00
_cell.angle_gamma   90.00
#
_symmetry.space_group_name_H-M   'P 1'
#
loop_
_entity.id
_entity.type
_entity.pdbx_description
1 polymer ?
#
loop_
_entity_poly.entity_id
_entity_poly.type
_entity_poly.pdbx_seq_one_letter_code
_entity_poly.pdbx_strand_id
1 'polypeptide(L)'
;RLQQFAAAVYGPVVARGVAAWQGLDGNFWGHNALIRVGAFAAAAGLPDLPGRKPFGGHILSHDFVEAALLRRAGWGVRMDPDLTGSWEGAPPSLLAASRRDRRWAQGNLQHGGVIGAAGLRWPSRTHMAIGIGSYLMSPIWLTMLVVGVALTIQASLVQPDYFPQLHQLFPVWPWFDRDRMTALLAVAAGLLLFPKALGLAEALADRARRRALGGGAAIMASGAVELAASTLLAPAQMLMQCRHVAEIVLGRDAGWSPQARDGAALPWSQAWRAHGGHATLGAGIAAALAATQPQVLVWLSPVLAGLMLAPWLSRLSGQTRAGSALRAAGLLRTVEEIAAPPLAQAADAASAQIAAASAQGLADLIDDAWLAAGHT
;
A
#
# COMPACT_ATOMS: atom_id res chain seq x y z
N ARG A 1 0.43 -4.90 12.53
CA ARG A 1 -0.93 -5.29 12.96
C ARG A 1 -2.01 -4.94 11.95
N LEU A 2 -2.30 -3.66 11.67
CA LEU A 2 -3.33 -3.28 10.69
C LEU A 2 -3.19 -4.01 9.35
N GLN A 3 -1.99 -3.95 8.75
CA GLN A 3 -1.68 -4.63 7.50
C GLN A 3 -1.75 -6.17 7.61
N GLN A 4 -1.35 -6.75 8.75
CA GLN A 4 -1.42 -8.20 8.97
C GLN A 4 -2.88 -8.68 9.05
N PHE A 5 -3.73 -7.95 9.79
CA PHE A 5 -5.16 -8.23 9.86
C PHE A 5 -5.81 -8.09 8.47
N ALA A 6 -5.54 -7.00 7.76
CA ALA A 6 -6.05 -6.78 6.41
C ALA A 6 -5.61 -7.90 5.44
N ALA A 7 -4.35 -8.32 5.48
CA ALA A 7 -3.83 -9.42 4.67
C ALA A 7 -4.48 -10.76 5.04
N ALA A 8 -4.68 -11.06 6.33
CA ALA A 8 -5.29 -12.31 6.77
C ALA A 8 -6.79 -12.38 6.46
N VAL A 9 -7.52 -11.27 6.58
CA VAL A 9 -8.98 -11.25 6.42
C VAL A 9 -9.40 -10.97 4.99
N TYR A 10 -8.86 -9.93 4.35
CA TYR A 10 -9.26 -9.50 3.01
C TYR A 10 -8.42 -10.15 1.91
N GLY A 11 -7.15 -10.46 2.22
CA GLY A 11 -6.19 -11.01 1.27
C GLY A 11 -6.67 -12.27 0.54
N PRO A 12 -7.22 -13.30 1.21
CA PRO A 12 -7.67 -14.53 0.53
C PRO A 12 -8.75 -14.28 -0.53
N VAL A 13 -9.69 -13.37 -0.27
CA VAL A 13 -10.75 -13.03 -1.23
C VAL A 13 -10.16 -12.35 -2.45
N VAL A 14 -9.28 -11.36 -2.24
CA VAL A 14 -8.62 -10.65 -3.34
C VAL A 14 -7.73 -11.61 -4.14
N ALA A 15 -6.94 -12.44 -3.47
CA ALA A 15 -6.06 -13.43 -4.09
C ALA A 15 -6.83 -14.45 -4.95
N ARG A 16 -7.96 -14.97 -4.46
CA ARG A 16 -8.84 -15.86 -5.23
C ARG A 16 -9.43 -15.17 -6.45
N GLY A 17 -9.89 -13.92 -6.32
CA GLY A 17 -10.41 -13.15 -7.47
C GLY A 17 -9.34 -12.88 -8.53
N VAL A 18 -8.15 -12.49 -8.09
CA VAL A 18 -6.96 -12.28 -8.93
C VAL A 18 -6.58 -13.58 -9.66
N ALA A 19 -6.48 -14.70 -8.94
CA ALA A 19 -6.15 -16.00 -9.52
C ALA A 19 -7.21 -16.48 -10.53
N ALA A 20 -8.51 -16.33 -10.21
CA ALA A 20 -9.61 -16.76 -11.06
C ALA A 20 -9.66 -16.00 -12.39
N TRP A 21 -9.42 -14.69 -12.37
CA TRP A 21 -9.38 -13.87 -13.59
C TRP A 21 -8.17 -14.17 -14.47
N GLN A 22 -7.01 -14.42 -13.86
CA GLN A 22 -5.74 -14.54 -14.58
C GLN A 22 -5.48 -15.95 -15.12
N GLY A 23 -5.96 -16.99 -14.43
CA GLY A 23 -5.67 -18.38 -14.78
C GLY A 23 -4.16 -18.64 -14.90
N LEU A 24 -3.71 -19.01 -16.11
CA LEU A 24 -2.30 -19.25 -16.42
C LEU A 24 -1.53 -18.01 -16.90
N ASP A 25 -2.20 -16.86 -17.04
CA ASP A 25 -1.61 -15.58 -17.43
C ASP A 25 -1.35 -14.66 -16.22
N GLY A 26 -1.15 -15.25 -15.04
CA GLY A 26 -0.94 -14.54 -13.80
C GLY A 26 0.46 -13.96 -13.62
N ASN A 27 0.71 -13.51 -12.40
CA ASN A 27 1.95 -12.88 -11.99
C ASN A 27 2.47 -13.48 -10.68
N PHE A 28 3.73 -13.20 -10.33
CA PHE A 28 4.29 -13.47 -9.01
C PHE A 28 4.95 -12.20 -8.45
N TRP A 29 4.97 -12.05 -7.13
CA TRP A 29 5.40 -10.81 -6.44
C TRP A 29 6.73 -11.01 -5.71
N GLY A 30 7.74 -11.51 -6.42
CA GLY A 30 9.13 -11.68 -5.96
C GLY A 30 9.37 -12.72 -4.84
N HIS A 31 8.37 -13.04 -4.03
CA HIS A 31 8.45 -13.98 -2.91
C HIS A 31 7.39 -15.07 -3.03
N ASN A 32 7.56 -16.18 -2.30
CA ASN A 32 6.59 -17.30 -2.26
C ASN A 32 6.25 -17.86 -3.65
N ALA A 33 7.24 -17.88 -4.53
CA ALA A 33 7.11 -18.37 -5.90
C ALA A 33 7.85 -19.70 -6.07
N LEU A 34 7.17 -20.67 -6.68
CA LEU A 34 7.77 -21.93 -7.12
C LEU A 34 8.03 -21.85 -8.62
N ILE A 35 9.31 -21.81 -9.00
CA ILE A 35 9.73 -21.54 -10.38
C ILE A 35 10.50 -22.73 -10.94
N ARG A 36 10.16 -23.14 -12.17
CA ARG A 36 10.94 -24.14 -12.90
C ARG A 36 12.24 -23.51 -13.38
N VAL A 37 13.36 -23.96 -12.83
CA VAL A 37 14.70 -23.41 -13.12
C VAL A 37 14.99 -23.34 -14.63
N GLY A 38 14.74 -24.42 -15.37
CA GLY A 38 14.99 -24.45 -16.82
C GLY A 38 14.12 -23.47 -17.61
N ALA A 39 12.87 -23.26 -17.21
CA ALA A 39 11.98 -22.28 -17.83
C ALA A 39 12.44 -20.85 -17.57
N PHE A 40 12.82 -20.57 -16.32
CA PHE A 40 13.28 -19.25 -15.89
C PHE A 40 14.60 -18.87 -16.58
N ALA A 41 15.59 -19.76 -16.55
CA ALA A 41 16.88 -19.54 -17.20
C ALA A 41 16.76 -19.31 -18.71
N ALA A 42 15.82 -20.01 -19.38
CA ALA A 42 15.63 -19.89 -20.83
C ALA A 42 14.85 -18.64 -21.28
N ALA A 43 13.97 -18.11 -20.43
CA ALA A 43 12.99 -17.09 -20.85
C ALA A 43 13.04 -15.77 -20.07
N ALA A 44 13.40 -15.80 -18.78
CA ALA A 44 13.23 -14.68 -17.85
C ALA A 44 14.50 -13.82 -17.70
N GLY A 45 15.40 -13.84 -18.69
CA GLY A 45 16.57 -12.95 -18.72
C GLY A 45 16.14 -11.48 -18.84
N LEU A 46 16.54 -10.66 -17.87
CA LEU A 46 16.19 -9.24 -17.81
C LEU A 46 17.26 -8.37 -18.48
N PRO A 47 16.88 -7.51 -19.43
CA PRO A 47 17.79 -6.51 -19.95
C PRO A 47 17.87 -5.31 -18.99
N ASP A 48 18.98 -4.58 -19.09
CA ASP A 48 19.05 -3.23 -18.55
C ASP A 48 18.23 -2.29 -19.43
N LEU A 49 17.36 -1.49 -18.80
CA LEU A 49 16.59 -0.48 -19.52
C LEU A 49 17.53 0.63 -19.99
N PRO A 50 17.41 1.09 -21.25
CA PRO A 50 18.23 2.18 -21.76
C PRO A 50 17.95 3.50 -21.02
N GLY A 51 18.95 4.38 -21.02
CA GLY A 51 18.84 5.72 -20.45
C GLY A 51 19.26 5.82 -18.98
N ARG A 52 19.02 6.99 -18.38
CA ARG A 52 19.44 7.29 -17.01
C ARG A 52 18.40 6.78 -16.01
N LYS A 53 18.87 6.33 -14.84
CA LYS A 53 18.01 6.13 -13.66
C LYS A 53 17.21 7.42 -13.37
N PRO A 54 15.94 7.33 -12.93
CA PRO A 54 15.24 6.15 -12.39
C PRO A 54 14.45 5.32 -13.42
N PHE A 55 14.35 5.75 -14.68
CA PHE A 55 13.63 5.03 -15.73
C PHE A 55 14.50 4.00 -16.46
N GLY A 56 15.81 4.27 -16.60
CA GLY A 56 16.80 3.30 -17.11
C GLY A 56 17.44 2.44 -16.01
N GLY A 57 18.35 1.55 -16.42
CA GLY A 57 19.08 0.62 -15.55
C GLY A 57 18.29 -0.65 -15.22
N HIS A 58 18.68 -1.32 -14.14
CA HIS A 58 18.02 -2.54 -13.67
C HIS A 58 16.53 -2.30 -13.36
N ILE A 59 15.70 -3.27 -13.72
CA ILE A 59 14.27 -3.26 -13.46
C ILE A 59 14.05 -3.62 -11.98
N LEU A 60 13.53 -2.69 -11.18
CA LEU A 60 13.34 -2.93 -9.74
C LEU A 60 12.20 -3.93 -9.48
N SER A 61 11.04 -3.72 -10.12
CA SER A 61 9.88 -4.64 -10.10
C SER A 61 10.03 -5.68 -11.21
N HIS A 62 11.12 -6.44 -11.13
CA HIS A 62 11.52 -7.42 -12.14
C HIS A 62 10.56 -8.60 -12.25
N ASP A 63 9.99 -9.02 -11.13
CA ASP A 63 9.00 -10.10 -10.99
C ASP A 63 7.85 -10.02 -12.01
N PHE A 64 7.28 -8.83 -12.23
CA PHE A 64 6.24 -8.61 -13.24
C PHE A 64 6.73 -8.86 -14.67
N VAL A 65 7.98 -8.47 -14.95
CA VAL A 65 8.59 -8.63 -16.27
C VAL A 65 8.97 -10.08 -16.50
N GLU A 66 9.56 -10.75 -15.51
CA GLU A 66 9.90 -12.18 -15.56
C GLU A 66 8.66 -13.04 -15.78
N ALA A 67 7.56 -12.78 -15.08
CA ALA A 67 6.28 -13.45 -15.31
C ALA A 67 5.79 -13.25 -16.76
N ALA A 68 5.85 -12.01 -17.26
CA ALA A 68 5.46 -11.70 -18.63
C ALA A 68 6.34 -12.38 -19.68
N LEU A 69 7.64 -12.51 -19.41
CA LEU A 69 8.60 -13.21 -20.27
C LEU A 69 8.37 -14.72 -20.29
N LEU A 70 8.06 -15.33 -19.14
CA LEU A 70 7.64 -16.74 -19.06
C LEU A 70 6.37 -16.97 -19.89
N ARG A 71 5.36 -16.09 -19.76
CA ARG A 71 4.13 -16.14 -20.55
C ARG A 71 4.36 -16.00 -22.05
N ARG A 72 5.29 -15.12 -22.45
CA ARG A 72 5.72 -14.95 -23.83
C ARG A 72 6.38 -16.21 -24.38
N ALA A 73 7.16 -16.91 -23.57
CA ALA A 73 7.81 -18.18 -23.93
C ALA A 73 6.88 -19.41 -23.88
N GLY A 74 5.59 -19.23 -23.58
CA GLY A 74 4.59 -20.31 -23.55
C GLY A 74 4.37 -20.96 -22.18
N TRP A 75 5.17 -20.64 -21.16
CA TRP A 75 5.05 -21.19 -19.81
C TRP A 75 3.91 -20.54 -19.03
N GLY A 76 3.05 -21.33 -18.39
CA GLY A 76 2.00 -20.81 -17.52
C GLY A 76 2.55 -20.21 -16.21
N VAL A 77 1.98 -19.09 -15.78
CA VAL A 77 2.22 -18.47 -14.48
C VAL A 77 0.88 -18.39 -13.77
N ARG A 78 0.75 -19.03 -12.62
CA ARG A 78 -0.50 -19.06 -11.86
C ARG A 78 -0.26 -18.67 -10.41
N MET A 79 -1.27 -18.09 -9.80
CA MET A 79 -1.31 -17.84 -8.37
C MET A 79 -2.08 -18.99 -7.71
N ASP A 80 -1.50 -19.58 -6.67
CA ASP A 80 -2.11 -20.67 -5.90
C ASP A 80 -2.55 -20.15 -4.52
N PRO A 81 -3.74 -19.53 -4.41
CA PRO A 81 -4.17 -18.84 -3.19
C PRO A 81 -4.45 -19.79 -2.01
N ASP A 82 -4.58 -21.09 -2.28
CA ASP A 82 -4.87 -22.11 -1.28
C ASP A 82 -3.60 -22.70 -0.64
N LEU A 83 -2.41 -22.35 -1.15
CA LEU A 83 -1.14 -22.76 -0.54
C LEU A 83 -0.83 -21.91 0.70
N THR A 84 -0.73 -22.59 1.84
CA THR A 84 -0.31 -22.00 3.11
C THR A 84 1.17 -22.31 3.41
N GLY A 85 1.70 -21.77 4.50
CA GLY A 85 3.05 -22.12 4.99
C GLY A 85 4.13 -21.09 4.68
N SER A 86 3.73 -19.88 4.29
CA SER A 86 4.64 -18.73 4.23
C SER A 86 4.26 -17.68 5.27
N TRP A 87 5.28 -17.14 5.94
CA TRP A 87 5.14 -16.15 7.00
C TRP A 87 6.10 -15.00 6.76
N GLU A 88 5.62 -13.97 6.07
CA GLU A 88 6.40 -12.76 5.81
C GLU A 88 6.05 -11.64 6.79
N GLY A 89 7.08 -10.96 7.29
CA GLY A 89 6.91 -9.79 8.14
C GLY A 89 6.38 -8.57 7.36
N ALA A 90 5.35 -7.92 7.90
CA ALA A 90 4.94 -6.60 7.43
C ALA A 90 5.94 -5.52 7.88
N PRO A 91 6.11 -4.41 7.14
CA PRO A 91 6.93 -3.29 7.57
C PRO A 91 6.51 -2.80 8.96
N PRO A 92 7.48 -2.48 9.84
CA PRO A 92 7.19 -2.18 11.24
C PRO A 92 6.51 -0.84 11.48
N SER A 93 6.53 0.09 10.51
CA SER A 93 5.92 1.42 10.64
C SER A 93 5.50 1.98 9.29
N LEU A 94 4.69 3.04 9.29
CA LEU A 94 4.27 3.77 8.09
C LEU A 94 5.46 4.27 7.27
N LEU A 95 6.51 4.81 7.93
CA LEU A 95 7.70 5.27 7.21
C LEU A 95 8.52 4.12 6.63
N ALA A 96 8.61 2.99 7.33
CA ALA A 96 9.26 1.79 6.78
C ALA A 96 8.50 1.26 5.56
N ALA A 97 7.16 1.22 5.64
CA ALA A 97 6.30 0.86 4.52
C ALA A 97 6.50 1.81 3.32
N SER A 98 6.56 3.13 3.57
CA SER A 98 6.80 4.13 2.53
C SER A 98 8.15 4.00 1.84
N ARG A 99 9.23 3.69 2.57
CA ARG A 99 10.55 3.50 1.96
C ARG A 99 10.55 2.29 1.03
N ARG A 100 9.88 1.21 1.42
CA ARG A 100 9.67 0.05 0.56
C ARG A 100 8.82 0.42 -0.65
N ASP A 101 7.72 1.13 -0.42
CA ASP A 101 6.79 1.59 -1.46
C ASP A 101 7.46 2.53 -2.48
N ARG A 102 8.45 3.33 -2.08
CA ARG A 102 9.23 4.18 -3.00
C ARG A 102 10.00 3.38 -4.06
N ARG A 103 10.52 2.20 -3.70
CA ARG A 103 11.20 1.29 -4.65
C ARG A 103 10.20 0.62 -5.58
N TRP A 104 9.07 0.19 -5.03
CA TRP A 104 7.97 -0.37 -5.82
C TRP A 104 7.38 0.67 -6.78
N ALA A 105 7.20 1.92 -6.36
CA ALA A 105 6.74 3.01 -7.21
C ALA A 105 7.66 3.21 -8.41
N GLN A 106 8.98 3.23 -8.19
CA GLN A 106 9.94 3.35 -9.28
C GLN A 106 9.90 2.14 -10.22
N GLY A 107 9.91 0.92 -9.67
CA GLY A 107 9.85 -0.29 -10.49
C GLY A 107 8.56 -0.37 -11.33
N ASN A 108 7.42 0.02 -10.77
CA ASN A 108 6.16 0.06 -11.50
C ASN A 108 6.18 1.15 -12.59
N LEU A 109 6.73 2.33 -12.33
CA LEU A 109 6.88 3.36 -13.37
C LEU A 109 7.88 2.95 -14.47
N GLN A 110 8.91 2.16 -14.15
CA GLN A 110 9.83 1.56 -15.15
C GLN A 110 9.09 0.63 -16.12
N HIS A 111 7.99 -0.01 -15.71
CA HIS A 111 7.19 -0.86 -16.62
C HIS A 111 6.63 -0.08 -17.81
N GLY A 112 6.52 1.27 -17.73
CA GLY A 112 6.17 2.10 -18.90
C GLY A 112 7.12 1.90 -20.09
N GLY A 113 8.40 1.59 -19.83
CA GLY A 113 9.38 1.26 -20.88
C GLY A 113 9.30 -0.19 -21.38
N VAL A 114 8.57 -1.07 -20.70
CA VAL A 114 8.50 -2.52 -21.00
C VAL A 114 7.14 -2.92 -21.56
N ILE A 115 6.07 -2.25 -21.16
CA ILE A 115 4.68 -2.60 -21.47
C ILE A 115 4.39 -2.71 -22.97
N GLY A 116 5.17 -2.01 -23.81
CA GLY A 116 5.09 -2.04 -25.27
C GLY A 116 5.82 -3.20 -25.95
N ALA A 117 6.63 -3.98 -25.24
CA ALA A 117 7.50 -4.99 -25.83
C ALA A 117 6.73 -6.03 -26.67
N ALA A 118 7.37 -6.48 -27.76
CA ALA A 118 6.78 -7.46 -28.67
C ALA A 118 6.58 -8.83 -27.99
N GLY A 119 5.48 -9.50 -28.34
CA GLY A 119 5.14 -10.84 -27.85
C GLY A 119 4.55 -10.90 -26.43
N LEU A 120 4.44 -9.78 -25.71
CA LEU A 120 3.73 -9.77 -24.42
C LEU A 120 2.23 -9.96 -24.60
N ARG A 121 1.66 -10.92 -23.87
CA ARG A 121 0.21 -11.17 -23.82
C ARG A 121 -0.52 -10.02 -23.13
N TRP A 122 -1.79 -9.83 -23.47
CA TRP A 122 -2.58 -8.72 -22.93
C TRP A 122 -2.70 -8.74 -21.38
N PRO A 123 -2.85 -9.89 -20.67
CA PRO A 123 -2.96 -9.85 -19.20
C PRO A 123 -1.68 -9.36 -18.54
N SER A 124 -0.52 -9.73 -19.08
CA SER A 124 0.79 -9.22 -18.60
C SER A 124 0.90 -7.70 -18.77
N ARG A 125 0.40 -7.15 -19.89
CA ARG A 125 0.32 -5.70 -20.10
C ARG A 125 -0.65 -5.05 -19.11
N THR A 126 -1.78 -5.68 -18.84
CA THR A 126 -2.75 -5.22 -17.84
C THR A 126 -2.14 -5.22 -16.43
N HIS A 127 -1.32 -6.21 -16.05
CA HIS A 127 -0.61 -6.21 -14.78
C HIS A 127 0.34 -5.02 -14.64
N MET A 128 1.13 -4.75 -15.67
CA MET A 128 2.01 -3.58 -15.72
C MET A 128 1.21 -2.26 -15.66
N ALA A 129 0.11 -2.16 -16.42
CA ALA A 129 -0.75 -0.98 -16.42
C ALA A 129 -1.42 -0.72 -15.06
N ILE A 130 -1.91 -1.77 -14.39
CA ILE A 130 -2.45 -1.67 -13.03
C ILE A 130 -1.36 -1.25 -12.06
N GLY A 131 -0.14 -1.80 -12.19
CA GLY A 131 1.02 -1.42 -11.40
C GLY A 131 1.35 0.07 -11.53
N ILE A 132 1.51 0.56 -12.76
CA ILE A 132 1.71 1.99 -13.07
C ILE A 132 0.56 2.84 -12.50
N GLY A 133 -0.68 2.43 -12.81
CA GLY A 133 -1.91 3.13 -12.42
C GLY A 133 -2.04 3.26 -10.90
N SER A 134 -1.66 2.23 -10.14
CA SER A 134 -1.74 2.23 -8.67
C SER A 134 -0.97 3.38 -8.02
N TYR A 135 0.13 3.83 -8.64
CA TYR A 135 0.91 4.98 -8.17
C TYR A 135 0.43 6.31 -8.77
N LEU A 136 -0.04 6.32 -10.02
CA LEU A 136 -0.58 7.52 -10.66
C LEU A 136 -1.94 7.95 -10.11
N MET A 137 -2.71 7.03 -9.51
CA MET A 137 -3.99 7.36 -8.86
C MET A 137 -3.83 8.35 -7.70
N SER A 138 -2.70 8.35 -6.99
CA SER A 138 -2.47 9.29 -5.89
C SER A 138 -2.36 10.75 -6.36
N PRO A 139 -1.52 11.09 -7.35
CA PRO A 139 -1.53 12.41 -8.00
C PRO A 139 -2.90 12.79 -8.55
N ILE A 140 -3.60 11.87 -9.23
CA ILE A 140 -4.94 12.14 -9.77
C ILE A 140 -5.93 12.47 -8.65
N TRP A 141 -5.91 11.72 -7.55
CA TRP A 141 -6.75 11.99 -6.39
C TRP A 141 -6.44 13.35 -5.76
N LEU A 142 -5.16 13.69 -5.61
CA LEU A 142 -4.74 15.01 -5.12
C LEU A 142 -5.22 16.14 -6.04
N THR A 143 -5.07 15.99 -7.36
CA THR A 143 -5.57 16.97 -8.33
C THR A 143 -7.08 17.11 -8.23
N MET A 144 -7.82 16.00 -8.08
CA MET A 144 -9.27 16.04 -7.89
C MET A 144 -9.67 16.80 -6.62
N LEU A 145 -8.94 16.61 -5.52
CA LEU A 145 -9.16 17.36 -4.28
C LEU A 145 -8.88 18.86 -4.45
N VAL A 146 -7.75 19.21 -5.08
CA VAL A 146 -7.37 20.61 -5.33
C VAL A 146 -8.39 21.30 -6.23
N VAL A 147 -8.76 20.67 -7.35
CA VAL A 147 -9.79 21.20 -8.27
C VAL A 147 -11.14 21.31 -7.56
N GLY A 148 -11.52 20.31 -6.77
CA GLY A 148 -12.75 20.33 -5.98
C GLY A 148 -12.80 21.53 -5.02
N VAL A 149 -11.73 21.77 -4.26
CA VAL A 149 -11.62 22.93 -3.37
C VAL A 149 -11.60 24.24 -4.16
N ALA A 150 -10.89 24.31 -5.30
CA ALA A 150 -10.84 25.51 -6.13
C ALA A 150 -12.21 25.88 -6.70
N LEU A 151 -12.95 24.91 -7.25
CA LEU A 151 -14.31 25.10 -7.76
C LEU A 151 -15.26 25.53 -6.65
N THR A 152 -15.08 24.95 -5.46
CA THR A 152 -15.84 25.29 -4.26
C THR A 152 -15.62 26.75 -3.86
N ILE A 153 -14.37 27.22 -3.81
CA ILE A 153 -14.02 28.62 -3.54
C ILE A 153 -14.57 29.53 -4.65
N GLN A 154 -14.39 29.16 -5.92
CA GLN A 154 -14.90 29.91 -7.07
C GLN A 154 -16.42 30.10 -6.97
N ALA A 155 -17.17 29.04 -6.66
CA ALA A 155 -18.63 29.10 -6.52
C ALA A 155 -19.10 30.00 -5.35
N SER A 156 -18.24 30.27 -4.37
CA SER A 156 -18.54 31.23 -3.30
C SER A 156 -18.18 32.68 -3.64
N LEU A 157 -17.23 32.89 -4.55
CA LEU A 157 -16.79 34.23 -4.96
C LEU A 157 -17.54 34.73 -6.20
N VAL A 158 -17.95 33.84 -7.10
CA VAL A 158 -18.64 34.16 -8.34
C VAL A 158 -20.14 34.00 -8.14
N GLN A 159 -20.86 35.12 -8.17
CA GLN A 159 -22.32 35.10 -8.22
C GLN A 159 -22.76 34.45 -9.55
N PRO A 160 -23.73 33.51 -9.54
CA PRO A 160 -24.25 32.94 -10.77
C PRO A 160 -24.84 34.05 -11.64
N ASP A 161 -24.35 34.18 -12.87
CA ASP A 161 -25.00 35.04 -13.86
C ASP A 161 -26.21 34.28 -14.40
N TYR A 162 -27.38 34.64 -13.90
CA TYR A 162 -28.63 34.05 -14.34
C TYR A 162 -29.02 34.53 -15.74
N PHE A 163 -28.47 35.66 -16.23
CA PHE A 163 -28.77 36.29 -17.52
C PHE A 163 -27.53 36.57 -18.38
N PRO A 164 -26.78 35.52 -18.78
CA PRO A 164 -25.54 35.67 -19.53
C PRO A 164 -25.72 36.21 -20.97
N GLN A 165 -26.95 36.28 -21.47
CA GLN A 165 -27.27 36.78 -22.81
C GLN A 165 -28.18 38.00 -22.75
N LEU A 166 -27.87 39.02 -23.58
CA LEU A 166 -28.59 40.31 -23.64
C LEU A 166 -30.10 40.18 -23.92
N HIS A 167 -30.51 39.08 -24.57
CA HIS A 167 -31.89 38.85 -25.02
C HIS A 167 -32.45 37.50 -24.55
N GLN A 168 -32.23 37.12 -23.29
CA GLN A 168 -32.90 35.96 -22.73
C GLN A 168 -34.19 36.34 -21.98
N LEU A 169 -35.24 35.55 -22.19
CA LEU A 169 -36.54 35.72 -21.52
C LEU A 169 -36.61 34.95 -20.17
N PHE A 170 -35.78 33.92 -19.98
CA PHE A 170 -35.81 33.04 -18.81
C PHE A 170 -34.42 32.85 -18.20
N PRO A 171 -34.29 32.87 -16.85
CA PRO A 171 -33.02 32.67 -16.16
C PRO A 171 -32.41 31.28 -16.42
N VAL A 172 -31.09 31.22 -16.53
CA VAL A 172 -30.34 29.96 -16.52
C VAL A 172 -30.01 29.63 -15.07
N TRP A 173 -30.74 28.65 -14.51
CA TRP A 173 -30.47 28.18 -13.15
C TRP A 173 -29.23 27.28 -13.13
N PRO A 174 -28.35 27.38 -12.13
CA PRO A 174 -27.29 26.40 -11.92
C PRO A 174 -27.90 25.02 -11.58
N TRP A 175 -27.47 23.97 -12.29
CA TRP A 175 -27.96 22.60 -12.05
C TRP A 175 -27.07 21.91 -11.01
N PHE A 176 -27.61 21.61 -9.84
CA PHE A 176 -26.99 20.75 -8.84
C PHE A 176 -27.81 19.46 -8.69
N ASP A 177 -27.41 18.39 -9.38
CA ASP A 177 -28.09 17.10 -9.33
C ASP A 177 -27.59 16.28 -8.13
N ARG A 178 -28.24 16.51 -6.97
CA ARG A 178 -27.94 15.83 -5.71
C ARG A 178 -28.07 14.31 -5.83
N ASP A 179 -29.06 13.82 -6.57
CA ASP A 179 -29.37 12.40 -6.67
C ASP A 179 -28.28 11.67 -7.46
N ARG A 180 -27.82 12.24 -8.58
CA ARG A 180 -26.68 11.68 -9.33
C ARG A 180 -25.38 11.74 -8.53
N MET A 181 -25.12 12.83 -7.80
CA MET A 181 -23.91 12.94 -6.97
C MET A 181 -23.90 11.92 -5.83
N THR A 182 -25.04 11.72 -5.17
CA THR A 182 -25.17 10.71 -4.11
C THR A 182 -25.08 9.29 -4.66
N ALA A 183 -25.68 9.01 -5.82
CA ALA A 183 -25.55 7.72 -6.50
C ALA A 183 -24.10 7.43 -6.90
N LEU A 184 -23.39 8.41 -7.47
CA LEU A 184 -21.98 8.27 -7.83
C LEU A 184 -21.13 7.99 -6.59
N LEU A 185 -21.36 8.71 -5.49
CA LEU A 185 -20.69 8.48 -4.21
C LEU A 185 -20.96 7.06 -3.67
N ALA A 186 -22.22 6.61 -3.72
CA ALA A 186 -22.61 5.28 -3.26
C ALA A 186 -21.95 4.18 -4.09
N VAL A 187 -21.90 4.32 -5.42
CA VAL A 187 -21.22 3.38 -6.30
C VAL A 187 -19.72 3.36 -6.04
N ALA A 188 -19.08 4.53 -5.92
CA ALA A 188 -17.65 4.63 -5.63
C ALA A 188 -17.29 4.02 -4.26
N ALA A 189 -18.05 4.35 -3.21
CA ALA A 189 -17.87 3.78 -1.88
C ALA A 189 -18.12 2.27 -1.87
N GLY A 190 -19.15 1.81 -2.60
CA GLY A 190 -19.44 0.40 -2.79
C GLY A 190 -18.25 -0.34 -3.40
N LEU A 191 -17.75 0.12 -4.54
CA LEU A 191 -16.59 -0.49 -5.21
C LEU A 191 -15.34 -0.51 -4.32
N LEU A 192 -15.10 0.56 -3.57
CA LEU A 192 -13.94 0.67 -2.68
C LEU A 192 -14.03 -0.28 -1.47
N LEU A 193 -15.21 -0.41 -0.87
CA LEU A 193 -15.43 -1.18 0.36
C LEU A 193 -15.80 -2.64 0.10
N PHE A 194 -16.21 -2.98 -1.13
CA PHE A 194 -16.69 -4.32 -1.48
C PHE A 194 -15.68 -5.45 -1.17
N PRO A 195 -14.38 -5.35 -1.52
CA PRO A 195 -13.42 -6.42 -1.18
C PRO A 195 -13.27 -6.62 0.33
N LYS A 196 -13.31 -5.53 1.11
CA LYS A 196 -13.27 -5.60 2.58
C LYS A 196 -14.53 -6.27 3.13
N ALA A 197 -15.71 -5.89 2.61
CA ALA A 197 -16.99 -6.47 3.00
C ALA A 197 -17.03 -7.98 2.72
N LEU A 198 -16.56 -8.42 1.54
CA LEU A 198 -16.45 -9.84 1.20
C LEU A 198 -15.49 -10.60 2.12
N GLY A 199 -14.32 -10.03 2.42
CA GLY A 199 -13.35 -10.65 3.35
C GLY A 199 -13.91 -10.80 4.76
N LEU A 200 -14.65 -9.81 5.26
CA LEU A 200 -15.36 -9.91 6.54
C LEU A 200 -16.47 -10.95 6.50
N ALA A 201 -17.29 -10.95 5.45
CA ALA A 201 -18.39 -11.90 5.31
C ALA A 201 -17.90 -13.35 5.29
N GLU A 202 -16.83 -13.61 4.53
CA GLU A 202 -16.22 -14.94 4.44
C GLU A 202 -15.55 -15.35 5.78
N ALA A 203 -14.88 -14.43 6.47
CA ALA A 203 -14.33 -14.70 7.81
C ALA A 203 -15.41 -14.99 8.87
N LEU A 204 -16.61 -14.41 8.73
CA LEU A 204 -17.75 -14.63 9.62
C LEU A 204 -18.53 -15.91 9.31
N ALA A 205 -18.59 -16.29 8.04
CA ALA A 205 -19.26 -17.49 7.57
C ALA A 205 -18.49 -18.77 7.93
N ASP A 206 -17.15 -18.74 7.85
CA ASP A 206 -16.30 -19.86 8.25
C ASP A 206 -16.24 -19.97 9.79
N ARG A 207 -16.83 -21.02 10.34
CA ARG A 207 -16.88 -21.28 11.79
C ARG A 207 -15.49 -21.47 12.41
N ALA A 208 -14.57 -22.14 11.72
CA ALA A 208 -13.23 -22.40 12.22
C ALA A 208 -12.43 -21.10 12.26
N ARG A 209 -12.44 -20.36 11.15
CA ARG A 209 -11.74 -19.07 11.05
C ARG A 209 -12.33 -18.02 11.97
N ARG A 210 -13.66 -17.95 12.10
CA ARG A 210 -14.33 -17.06 13.04
C ARG A 210 -13.89 -17.31 14.48
N ARG A 211 -13.80 -18.57 14.89
CA ARG A 211 -13.32 -18.94 16.24
C ARG A 211 -11.85 -18.58 16.42
N ALA A 212 -11.01 -18.88 15.43
CA ALA A 212 -9.59 -18.55 15.46
C ALA A 212 -9.37 -17.03 15.60
N LEU A 213 -10.17 -16.19 14.95
CA LEU A 213 -10.06 -14.73 15.04
C LEU A 213 -10.71 -14.11 16.30
N GLY A 214 -11.20 -14.92 17.24
CA GLY A 214 -11.78 -14.44 18.51
C GLY A 214 -13.29 -14.16 18.47
N GLY A 215 -14.00 -14.64 17.44
CA GLY A 215 -15.45 -14.54 17.32
C GLY A 215 -15.93 -13.38 16.44
N GLY A 216 -17.25 -13.35 16.15
CA GLY A 216 -17.83 -12.39 15.21
C GLY A 216 -17.71 -10.93 15.66
N ALA A 217 -17.95 -10.66 16.95
CA ALA A 217 -17.82 -9.31 17.50
C ALA A 217 -16.37 -8.77 17.41
N ALA A 218 -15.38 -9.61 17.70
CA ALA A 218 -13.97 -9.25 17.60
C ALA A 218 -13.56 -8.96 16.15
N ILE A 219 -14.06 -9.75 15.18
CA ILE A 219 -13.84 -9.51 13.74
C ILE A 219 -14.44 -8.17 13.31
N MET A 220 -15.69 -7.90 13.68
CA MET A 220 -16.36 -6.64 13.31
C MET A 220 -15.69 -5.43 13.95
N ALA A 221 -15.32 -5.51 15.23
CA ALA A 221 -14.58 -4.44 15.91
C ALA A 221 -13.20 -4.23 15.28
N SER A 222 -12.50 -5.30 14.93
CA SER A 222 -11.21 -5.24 14.23
C SER A 222 -11.35 -4.61 12.83
N GLY A 223 -12.39 -4.99 12.09
CA GLY A 223 -12.71 -4.41 10.78
C GLY A 223 -13.04 -2.91 10.89
N ALA A 224 -13.79 -2.50 11.91
CA ALA A 224 -14.08 -1.08 12.15
C ALA A 224 -12.82 -0.27 12.51
N VAL A 225 -11.97 -0.79 13.39
CA VAL A 225 -10.68 -0.17 13.74
C VAL A 225 -9.77 -0.09 12.52
N GLU A 226 -9.71 -1.15 11.71
CA GLU A 226 -8.93 -1.17 10.47
C GLU A 226 -9.46 -0.16 9.45
N LEU A 227 -10.78 -0.09 9.25
CA LEU A 227 -11.40 0.86 8.35
C LEU A 227 -11.10 2.30 8.79
N ALA A 228 -11.33 2.64 10.06
CA ALA A 228 -11.04 3.96 10.59
C ALA A 228 -9.55 4.33 10.45
N ALA A 229 -8.64 3.42 10.83
CA ALA A 229 -7.21 3.67 10.74
C ALA A 229 -6.73 3.80 9.28
N SER A 230 -7.20 2.94 8.38
CA SER A 230 -6.84 3.00 6.96
C SER A 230 -7.38 4.26 6.29
N THR A 231 -8.60 4.69 6.60
CA THR A 231 -9.16 5.96 6.13
C THR A 231 -8.35 7.16 6.59
N LEU A 232 -7.90 7.19 7.86
CA LEU A 232 -7.09 8.30 8.39
C LEU A 232 -5.65 8.29 7.86
N LEU A 233 -5.09 7.11 7.54
CA LEU A 233 -3.75 6.98 6.98
C LEU A 233 -3.69 7.30 5.48
N ALA A 234 -4.77 7.04 4.73
CA ALA A 234 -4.81 7.17 3.27
C ALA A 234 -4.39 8.56 2.73
N PRO A 235 -4.82 9.70 3.30
CA PRO A 235 -4.38 11.02 2.83
C PRO A 235 -2.88 11.25 2.96
N ALA A 236 -2.28 10.81 4.07
CA ALA A 236 -0.83 10.92 4.27
C ALA A 236 -0.07 10.02 3.29
N GLN A 237 -0.56 8.79 3.06
CA GLN A 237 0.00 7.88 2.06
C GLN A 237 -0.11 8.44 0.65
N MET A 238 -1.25 9.04 0.29
CA MET A 238 -1.45 9.73 -1.00
C MET A 238 -0.38 10.80 -1.22
N LEU A 239 -0.17 11.71 -0.26
CA LEU A 239 0.85 12.75 -0.39
C LEU A 239 2.27 12.18 -0.51
N MET A 240 2.57 11.11 0.22
CA MET A 240 3.85 10.41 0.13
C MET A 240 4.06 9.78 -1.25
N GLN A 241 3.03 9.14 -1.81
CA GLN A 241 3.05 8.57 -3.16
C GLN A 241 3.13 9.65 -4.24
N CYS A 242 2.42 10.78 -4.10
CA CYS A 242 2.57 11.95 -4.97
C CYS A 242 4.03 12.42 -4.98
N ARG A 243 4.65 12.52 -3.80
CA ARG A 243 6.08 12.85 -3.67
C ARG A 243 6.96 11.81 -4.36
N HIS A 244 6.71 10.51 -4.16
CA HIS A 244 7.47 9.45 -4.82
C HIS A 244 7.42 9.60 -6.34
N VAL A 245 6.22 9.76 -6.91
CA VAL A 245 6.02 9.95 -8.36
C VAL A 245 6.74 11.21 -8.84
N ALA A 246 6.59 12.33 -8.14
CA ALA A 246 7.27 13.58 -8.50
C ALA A 246 8.79 13.43 -8.48
N GLU A 247 9.36 12.79 -7.46
CA GLU A 247 10.79 12.52 -7.36
C GLU A 247 11.29 11.63 -8.51
N ILE A 248 10.53 10.60 -8.89
CA ILE A 248 10.87 9.70 -10.01
C ILE A 248 10.88 10.48 -11.33
N VAL A 249 9.83 11.26 -11.59
CA VAL A 249 9.72 12.09 -12.81
C VAL A 249 10.84 13.13 -12.87
N LEU A 250 11.25 13.68 -11.71
CA LEU A 250 12.38 14.61 -11.59
C LEU A 250 13.76 13.93 -11.66
N GLY A 251 13.84 12.62 -11.91
CA GLY A 251 15.10 11.94 -12.12
C GLY A 251 15.81 11.48 -10.83
N ARG A 252 15.12 11.44 -9.69
CA ARG A 252 15.70 10.97 -8.41
C ARG A 252 15.51 9.46 -8.27
N ASP A 253 16.63 8.77 -8.07
CA ASP A 253 16.64 7.32 -7.83
C ASP A 253 16.26 6.98 -6.38
N ALA A 254 15.55 5.85 -6.18
CA ALA A 254 15.20 5.37 -4.85
C ALA A 254 16.43 4.92 -4.03
N GLY A 255 17.49 4.46 -4.72
CA GLY A 255 18.65 3.84 -4.10
C GLY A 255 18.32 2.57 -3.31
N TRP A 256 19.32 2.04 -2.60
CA TRP A 256 19.15 0.96 -1.63
C TRP A 256 19.35 1.50 -0.22
N SER A 257 18.41 1.20 0.67
CA SER A 257 18.48 1.57 2.08
C SER A 257 18.23 0.32 2.94
N PRO A 258 18.97 0.15 4.05
CA PRO A 258 18.74 -0.96 4.97
C PRO A 258 17.30 -0.99 5.46
N GLN A 259 16.70 -2.18 5.46
CA GLN A 259 15.34 -2.37 5.96
C GLN A 259 15.38 -2.53 7.48
N ALA A 260 14.66 -1.65 8.19
CA ALA A 260 14.40 -1.85 9.61
C ALA A 260 13.47 -3.06 9.78
N ARG A 261 13.90 -4.06 10.56
CA ARG A 261 13.13 -5.28 10.82
C ARG A 261 12.30 -5.16 12.10
N ASP A 262 12.75 -4.36 13.07
CA ASP A 262 12.08 -4.23 14.36
C ASP A 262 11.22 -2.96 14.48
N GLY A 263 10.11 -3.10 15.21
CA GLY A 263 9.21 -2.01 15.54
C GLY A 263 9.71 -1.16 16.71
N ALA A 264 10.17 0.05 16.42
CA ALA A 264 10.44 1.08 17.41
C ALA A 264 9.57 2.32 17.17
N ALA A 265 9.07 2.92 18.24
CA ALA A 265 8.30 4.14 18.14
C ALA A 265 9.19 5.28 17.62
N LEU A 266 8.79 5.90 16.51
CA LEU A 266 9.51 7.01 15.88
C LEU A 266 9.60 8.19 16.86
N PRO A 267 10.79 8.74 17.16
CA PRO A 267 10.92 9.97 17.93
C PRO A 267 10.04 11.09 17.37
N TRP A 268 9.44 11.91 18.24
CA TRP A 268 8.53 12.99 17.82
C TRP A 268 9.17 13.93 16.80
N SER A 269 10.46 14.26 16.96
CA SER A 269 11.22 15.06 16.00
C SER A 269 11.22 14.45 14.60
N GLN A 270 11.37 13.14 14.48
CA GLN A 270 11.33 12.44 13.19
C GLN A 270 9.92 12.38 12.61
N ALA A 271 8.90 12.16 13.44
CA ALA A 271 7.50 12.16 13.02
C ALA A 271 7.09 13.53 12.47
N TRP A 272 7.42 14.63 13.15
CA TRP A 272 7.17 15.99 12.69
C TRP A 272 8.02 16.37 11.47
N ARG A 273 9.27 15.91 11.38
CA ARG A 273 10.08 16.12 10.17
C ARG A 273 9.48 15.42 8.95
N ALA A 274 8.88 14.24 9.13
CA ALA A 274 8.28 13.49 8.04
C ALA A 274 6.87 13.97 7.65
N HIS A 275 6.06 14.40 8.62
CA HIS A 275 4.63 14.67 8.42
C HIS A 275 4.19 16.08 8.83
N GLY A 276 5.11 16.95 9.27
CA GLY A 276 4.77 18.31 9.68
C GLY A 276 4.13 19.11 8.55
N GLY A 277 4.65 18.99 7.33
CA GLY A 277 4.04 19.61 6.16
C GLY A 277 2.64 19.08 5.84
N HIS A 278 2.36 17.79 6.12
CA HIS A 278 1.00 17.25 5.96
C HIS A 278 0.05 17.85 7.00
N ALA A 279 0.49 17.93 8.25
CA ALA A 279 -0.31 18.46 9.35
C ALA A 279 -0.61 19.95 9.18
N THR A 280 0.38 20.76 8.78
CA THR A 280 0.17 22.19 8.53
C THR A 280 -0.72 22.43 7.31
N LEU A 281 -0.56 21.66 6.24
CA LEU A 281 -1.45 21.72 5.07
C LEU A 281 -2.89 21.40 5.45
N GLY A 282 -3.11 20.30 6.18
CA GLY A 282 -4.44 19.90 6.65
C GLY A 282 -5.08 20.96 7.54
N ALA A 283 -4.32 21.51 8.50
CA ALA A 283 -4.80 22.57 9.39
C ALA A 283 -5.11 23.87 8.65
N GLY A 284 -4.28 24.26 7.68
CA GLY A 284 -4.49 25.47 6.87
C GLY A 284 -5.75 25.38 6.01
N ILE A 285 -5.96 24.25 5.32
CA ILE A 285 -7.18 24.02 4.53
C ILE A 285 -8.41 23.97 5.45
N ALA A 286 -8.31 23.28 6.59
CA ALA A 286 -9.41 23.20 7.55
C ALA A 286 -9.81 24.59 8.08
N ALA A 287 -8.84 25.45 8.42
CA ALA A 287 -9.10 26.81 8.87
C ALA A 287 -9.75 27.67 7.78
N ALA A 288 -9.27 27.58 6.54
CA ALA A 288 -9.85 28.29 5.41
C ALA A 288 -11.31 27.86 5.16
N LEU A 289 -11.58 26.55 5.17
CA LEU A 289 -12.94 26.02 4.99
C LEU A 289 -13.84 26.34 6.18
N ALA A 290 -13.33 26.33 7.41
CA ALA A 290 -14.11 26.73 8.58
C ALA A 290 -14.57 28.19 8.50
N ALA A 291 -13.75 29.07 7.93
CA ALA A 291 -14.09 30.50 7.76
C ALA A 291 -15.04 30.75 6.58
N THR A 292 -14.93 29.98 5.50
CA THR A 292 -15.61 30.25 4.23
C THR A 292 -16.79 29.32 3.96
N GLN A 293 -16.63 28.02 4.19
CA GLN A 293 -17.60 26.97 3.82
C GLN A 293 -17.61 25.79 4.81
N PRO A 294 -18.22 25.96 6.01
CA PRO A 294 -18.24 24.93 7.04
C PRO A 294 -18.87 23.60 6.61
N GLN A 295 -19.81 23.64 5.66
CA GLN A 295 -20.45 22.42 5.15
C GLN A 295 -19.44 21.50 4.43
N VAL A 296 -18.50 22.08 3.68
CA VAL A 296 -17.47 21.33 2.95
C VAL A 296 -16.46 20.70 3.91
N LEU A 297 -16.21 21.35 5.05
CA LEU A 297 -15.33 20.83 6.09
C LEU A 297 -15.80 19.46 6.61
N VAL A 298 -17.11 19.25 6.77
CA VAL A 298 -17.68 17.96 7.21
C VAL A 298 -17.36 16.86 6.21
N TRP A 299 -17.54 17.14 4.92
CA TRP A 299 -17.26 16.17 3.85
C TRP A 299 -15.77 15.84 3.71
N LEU A 300 -14.89 16.83 3.87
CA LEU A 300 -13.44 16.64 3.82
C LEU A 300 -12.84 16.22 5.18
N SER A 301 -13.65 16.10 6.23
CA SER A 301 -13.16 15.86 7.58
C SER A 301 -12.28 14.62 7.73
N PRO A 302 -12.55 13.45 7.09
CA PRO A 302 -11.67 12.29 7.23
C PRO A 302 -10.29 12.55 6.60
N VAL A 303 -10.26 13.29 5.48
CA VAL A 303 -9.03 13.67 4.78
C VAL A 303 -8.21 14.63 5.64
N LEU A 304 -8.85 15.71 6.11
CA LEU A 304 -8.19 16.75 6.89
C LEU A 304 -7.73 16.23 8.26
N ALA A 305 -8.57 15.45 8.96
CA ALA A 305 -8.20 14.80 10.20
C ALA A 305 -7.02 13.84 10.01
N GLY A 306 -7.02 13.04 8.94
CA GLY A 306 -5.91 12.15 8.59
C GLY A 306 -4.59 12.91 8.39
N LEU A 307 -4.63 14.04 7.68
CA LEU A 307 -3.46 14.90 7.46
C LEU A 307 -2.96 15.54 8.76
N MET A 308 -3.86 16.13 9.56
CA MET A 308 -3.53 16.77 10.84
C MET A 308 -2.95 15.78 11.85
N LEU A 309 -3.48 14.55 11.88
CA LEU A 309 -3.04 13.49 12.78
C LEU A 309 -1.87 12.66 12.23
N ALA A 310 -1.38 12.94 11.02
CA ALA A 310 -0.35 12.14 10.36
C ALA A 310 0.93 11.93 11.22
N PRO A 311 1.47 12.94 11.92
CA PRO A 311 2.62 12.72 12.82
C PRO A 311 2.33 11.71 13.93
N TRP A 312 1.14 11.79 14.53
CA TRP A 312 0.72 10.90 15.61
C TRP A 312 0.45 9.48 15.10
N LEU A 313 -0.30 9.35 14.00
CA LEU A 313 -0.62 8.07 13.37
C LEU A 313 0.64 7.34 12.90
N SER A 314 1.60 8.06 12.32
CA SER A 314 2.88 7.51 11.89
C SER A 314 3.69 6.97 13.08
N ARG A 315 3.75 7.71 14.19
CA ARG A 315 4.41 7.24 15.42
C ARG A 315 3.69 6.02 16.01
N LEU A 316 2.36 6.06 16.08
CA LEU A 316 1.54 4.96 16.60
C LEU A 316 1.73 3.67 15.79
N SER A 317 1.87 3.80 14.47
CA SER A 317 2.05 2.66 13.56
C SER A 317 3.27 1.81 13.88
N GLY A 318 4.33 2.42 14.43
CA GLY A 318 5.57 1.74 14.84
C GLY A 318 5.68 1.43 16.33
N GLN A 319 4.65 1.77 17.13
CA GLN A 319 4.72 1.64 18.58
C GLN A 319 4.28 0.23 19.04
N THR A 320 5.21 -0.53 19.58
CA THR A 320 4.99 -1.88 20.14
C THR A 320 3.93 -1.89 21.25
N ARG A 321 3.89 -0.87 22.12
CA ARG A 321 2.87 -0.76 23.19
C ARG A 321 1.44 -0.62 22.66
N ALA A 322 1.25 0.13 21.57
CA ALA A 322 -0.06 0.25 20.96
C ALA A 322 -0.49 -1.09 20.34
N GLY A 323 0.47 -1.79 19.72
CA GLY A 323 0.25 -3.13 19.20
C GLY A 323 -0.11 -4.15 20.28
N SER A 324 0.58 -4.13 21.44
CA SER A 324 0.28 -5.03 22.55
C SER A 324 -1.06 -4.71 23.21
N ALA A 325 -1.44 -3.43 23.33
CA ALA A 325 -2.75 -3.03 23.83
C ALA A 325 -3.89 -3.54 22.93
N LEU A 326 -3.76 -3.41 21.61
CA LEU A 326 -4.72 -3.96 20.65
C LEU A 326 -4.84 -5.49 20.78
N ARG A 327 -3.70 -6.19 20.92
CA ARG A 327 -3.67 -7.64 21.14
C ARG A 327 -4.41 -8.03 22.43
N ALA A 328 -4.15 -7.31 23.53
CA ALA A 328 -4.77 -7.53 24.83
C ALA A 328 -6.30 -7.28 24.77
N ALA A 329 -6.74 -6.25 24.05
CA ALA A 329 -8.15 -5.96 23.78
C ALA A 329 -8.81 -6.95 22.81
N GLY A 330 -8.04 -7.86 22.23
CA GLY A 330 -8.52 -8.85 21.27
C GLY A 330 -8.82 -8.32 19.88
N LEU A 331 -8.23 -7.19 19.52
CA LEU A 331 -8.42 -6.50 18.25
C LEU A 331 -7.25 -6.75 17.30
N LEU A 332 -7.56 -6.78 15.99
CA LEU A 332 -6.61 -6.97 14.90
C LEU A 332 -5.72 -8.20 15.11
N ARG A 333 -6.34 -9.31 15.52
CA ARG A 333 -5.67 -10.62 15.71
C ARG A 333 -5.45 -11.30 14.37
N THR A 334 -4.36 -12.04 14.25
CA THR A 334 -4.20 -13.05 13.19
C THR A 334 -4.07 -14.45 13.81
N VAL A 335 -4.29 -15.49 13.01
CA VAL A 335 -4.28 -16.88 13.50
C VAL A 335 -2.88 -17.25 14.00
N GLU A 336 -1.86 -16.78 13.31
CA GLU A 336 -0.45 -17.02 13.57
C GLU A 336 0.03 -16.40 14.90
N GLU A 337 -0.69 -15.42 15.44
CA GLU A 337 -0.37 -14.83 16.75
C GLU A 337 -0.92 -15.65 17.93
N ILE A 338 -1.92 -16.49 17.67
CA ILE A 338 -2.57 -17.34 18.66
C ILE A 338 -1.91 -18.71 18.68
N ALA A 339 -1.66 -19.25 17.50
CA ALA A 339 -0.90 -20.48 17.30
C ALA A 339 0.31 -20.16 16.41
N ALA A 340 1.41 -19.77 17.04
CA ALA A 340 2.66 -19.50 16.34
C ALA A 340 3.09 -20.73 15.53
N PRO A 341 3.32 -20.61 14.22
CA PRO A 341 3.74 -21.73 13.40
C PRO A 341 5.05 -22.36 13.92
N PRO A 342 5.20 -23.70 13.92
CA PRO A 342 6.43 -24.34 14.38
C PRO A 342 7.68 -23.82 13.67
N LEU A 343 7.58 -23.53 12.36
CA LEU A 343 8.70 -22.98 11.59
C LEU A 343 9.08 -21.56 12.05
N ALA A 344 8.10 -20.71 12.36
CA ALA A 344 8.35 -19.38 12.88
C ALA A 344 9.03 -19.45 14.26
N GLN A 345 8.57 -20.34 15.14
CA GLN A 345 9.21 -20.57 16.44
C GLN A 345 10.65 -21.08 16.29
N ALA A 346 10.89 -22.00 15.35
CA ALA A 346 12.22 -22.51 15.05
C ALA A 346 13.15 -21.42 14.48
N ALA A 347 12.62 -20.57 13.61
CA ALA A 347 13.36 -19.43 13.05
C ALA A 347 13.70 -18.38 14.12
N ASP A 348 12.78 -18.10 15.05
CA ASP A 348 13.01 -17.20 16.18
C ASP A 348 14.08 -17.77 17.13
N ALA A 349 14.00 -19.07 17.43
CA ALA A 349 15.00 -19.76 18.25
C ALA A 349 16.38 -19.75 17.59
N ALA A 350 16.45 -20.04 16.28
CA ALA A 350 17.70 -19.99 15.52
C ALA A 350 18.26 -18.56 15.46
N SER A 351 17.42 -17.55 15.27
CA SER A 351 17.83 -16.14 15.27
C SER A 351 18.39 -15.71 16.63
N ALA A 352 17.76 -16.15 17.73
CA ALA A 352 18.24 -15.89 19.07
C ALA A 352 19.59 -16.58 19.33
N GLN A 353 19.77 -17.82 18.87
CA GLN A 353 21.06 -18.53 18.95
C GLN A 353 22.15 -17.81 18.15
N ILE A 354 21.86 -17.40 16.91
CA ILE A 354 22.80 -16.64 16.08
C ILE A 354 23.17 -15.31 16.76
N ALA A 355 22.20 -14.59 17.31
CA ALA A 355 22.46 -13.32 18.00
C ALA A 355 23.33 -13.51 19.25
N ALA A 356 23.09 -14.59 20.01
CA ALA A 356 23.90 -14.93 21.17
C ALA A 356 25.34 -15.32 20.78
N ALA A 357 25.53 -16.11 19.72
CA ALA A 357 26.85 -16.47 19.20
C ALA A 357 27.57 -15.26 18.57
N SER A 358 26.85 -14.37 17.87
CA SER A 358 27.42 -13.16 17.25
C SER A 358 27.92 -12.16 18.29
N ALA A 359 27.41 -12.20 19.53
CA ALA A 359 27.92 -11.39 20.63
C ALA A 359 29.34 -11.79 21.06
N GLN A 360 29.81 -12.98 20.68
CA GLN A 360 31.17 -13.48 20.91
C GLN A 360 32.11 -13.26 19.70
N GLY A 361 31.58 -12.79 18.57
CA GLY A 361 32.20 -12.92 17.25
C GLY A 361 33.54 -12.22 17.01
N LEU A 362 33.94 -11.22 17.80
CA LEU A 362 35.30 -10.65 17.68
C LEU A 362 36.34 -11.46 18.46
N ALA A 363 35.95 -12.07 19.58
CA ALA A 363 36.82 -12.95 20.35
C ALA A 363 37.01 -14.27 19.58
N ASP A 364 35.93 -14.82 19.01
CA ASP A 364 35.99 -16.04 18.21
C ASP A 364 36.80 -15.87 16.92
N LEU A 365 36.79 -14.68 16.29
CA LEU A 365 37.64 -14.39 15.13
C LEU A 365 39.14 -14.36 15.49
N ILE A 366 39.48 -13.99 16.72
CA ILE A 366 40.86 -13.96 17.21
C ILE A 366 41.33 -15.37 17.60
N ASP A 367 40.42 -16.18 18.16
CA ASP A 367 40.74 -17.51 18.69
C ASP A 367 40.58 -18.65 17.65
N ASP A 368 39.84 -18.44 16.56
CA ASP A 368 39.65 -19.41 15.48
C ASP A 368 40.43 -19.02 14.20
N ALA A 369 41.52 -19.76 13.95
CA ALA A 369 42.40 -19.54 12.82
C ALA A 369 41.73 -19.73 11.44
N TRP A 370 40.67 -20.54 11.34
CA TRP A 370 39.93 -20.74 10.10
C TRP A 370 39.01 -19.55 9.80
N LEU A 371 38.33 -19.03 10.83
CA LEU A 371 37.55 -17.79 10.72
C LEU A 371 38.45 -16.59 10.43
N ALA A 372 39.61 -16.48 11.08
CA ALA A 372 40.59 -15.42 10.81
C ALA A 372 41.07 -15.42 9.34
N ALA A 373 41.39 -16.61 8.80
CA ALA A 373 41.86 -16.75 7.43
C ALA A 373 40.80 -16.40 6.37
N GLY A 374 39.51 -16.50 6.68
CA GLY A 374 38.42 -16.10 5.79
C GLY A 374 38.16 -14.59 5.75
N HIS A 375 38.76 -13.83 6.66
CA HIS A 375 38.55 -12.38 6.84
C HIS A 375 39.78 -11.51 6.55
N THR A 376 40.97 -12.11 6.39
CA THR A 376 42.19 -11.49 5.84
C THR A 376 42.26 -11.67 4.32
#